data_AF-A0A7V8FW25-F1
#
_entry.id   AF-A0A7V8FW25-F1
#
_cell.length_a   1.000
_cell.length_b   1.000
_cell.length_c   1.000
_cell.angle_alpha   90.00
_cell.angle_beta   90.00
_cell.angle_gamma   90.00
#
_symmetry.space_group_name_H-M   'P 1'
#
loop_
_entity.id
_entity.type
_entity.pdbx_description
1 polymer ?
#
loop_
_entity_poly.entity_id
_entity_poly.type
_entity_poly.pdbx_seq_one_letter_code
_entity_poly.pdbx_strand_id
1 'polypeptide(L)'
;MARPDSPTAFTNLLAALSLVILAAGVVGGAGLCILEMLQPSGGWFAGLGYVLGLMALAAGNLLSWLLNAICRWLGDRRKWLRTLLAAQTLPALLCLGYGGFELWGMRQDGQALERGAAVREAVRRDDVAALNAALSRCDATCQGTADARPDALLLLAADAGARRAARWLVNQGAKVSWGLNTPGMDLRSCEGLYLPGVNALGMAAARKDGDMQRLLLEASDEDGRYAALRMAAELDRLDAFEALLAAGISLPRGAPFDGPHDHLLAVAAGGASLQVARRLLAAPPVPITPAVAQAALAQLFRFMNDTDGPPRAIEFAQLLVAQGADIDAPYQGEASLLAEAVRIKRKDMARLLLQAGASRARLPQERREALQALLAGPDEAPWHGAASGCVAP
;
A
#
# COMPACT_ATOMS: atom_id res chain seq x y z
N MET A 1 41.96 -31.03 -57.20
CA MET A 1 41.10 -30.60 -56.07
C MET A 1 40.51 -29.25 -56.42
N ALA A 2 39.28 -29.21 -56.94
CA ALA A 2 38.59 -27.95 -57.22
C ALA A 2 38.22 -27.29 -55.88
N ARG A 3 38.73 -26.09 -55.61
CA ARG A 3 38.22 -25.27 -54.52
C ARG A 3 36.80 -24.84 -54.89
N PRO A 4 35.78 -25.06 -54.04
CA PRO A 4 34.49 -24.43 -54.25
C PRO A 4 34.68 -22.92 -54.06
N ASP A 5 34.83 -22.18 -55.17
CA ASP A 5 35.30 -20.79 -55.18
C ASP A 5 34.17 -19.74 -55.13
N SER A 6 32.93 -20.12 -54.84
CA SER A 6 31.84 -19.16 -54.65
C SER A 6 31.24 -19.24 -53.24
N PRO A 7 31.15 -18.11 -52.50
CA PRO A 7 30.38 -18.07 -51.27
C PRO A 7 28.93 -18.45 -51.59
N THR A 8 28.41 -19.42 -50.84
CA THR A 8 27.03 -19.87 -51.03
C THR A 8 26.06 -18.69 -50.85
N ALA A 9 24.97 -18.64 -51.63
CA ALA A 9 23.93 -17.62 -51.53
C ALA A 9 23.48 -17.36 -50.08
N PHE A 10 23.53 -18.40 -49.26
CA PHE A 10 23.27 -18.38 -47.82
C PHE A 10 24.18 -17.42 -47.02
N THR A 11 25.50 -17.43 -47.26
CA THR A 11 26.43 -16.52 -46.57
C THR A 11 26.21 -15.04 -46.92
N ASN A 12 25.73 -14.75 -48.13
CA ASN A 12 25.37 -13.38 -48.52
C ASN A 12 24.09 -12.92 -47.83
N LEU A 13 23.10 -13.82 -47.69
CA LEU A 13 21.88 -13.54 -46.93
C LEU A 13 22.17 -13.23 -45.46
N LEU A 14 23.02 -14.03 -44.80
CA LEU A 14 23.40 -13.81 -43.40
C LEU A 14 24.16 -12.49 -43.20
N ALA A 15 25.05 -12.11 -44.11
CA ALA A 15 25.76 -10.83 -44.06
C ALA A 15 24.81 -9.64 -44.25
N ALA A 16 23.85 -9.74 -45.17
CA ALA A 16 22.83 -8.71 -45.37
C ALA A 16 21.93 -8.56 -44.14
N LEU A 17 21.49 -9.68 -43.56
CA LEU A 17 20.70 -9.70 -42.32
C LEU A 17 21.48 -9.08 -41.15
N SER A 18 22.76 -9.40 -41.01
CA SER A 18 23.64 -8.82 -39.99
C SER A 18 23.71 -7.29 -40.09
N LEU A 19 23.82 -6.75 -41.31
CA LEU A 19 23.83 -5.31 -41.55
C LEU A 19 22.50 -4.64 -41.17
N VAL A 20 21.37 -5.26 -41.55
CA VAL A 20 20.04 -4.74 -41.22
C VAL A 20 19.82 -4.72 -39.70
N ILE A 21 20.21 -5.78 -39.00
CA ILE A 21 20.10 -5.87 -37.54
C ILE A 21 20.97 -4.83 -36.85
N LEU A 22 22.22 -4.66 -37.30
CA LEU A 22 23.12 -3.64 -36.75
C LEU A 22 22.56 -2.24 -36.98
N ALA A 23 22.08 -1.95 -38.20
CA ALA A 23 21.49 -0.67 -38.54
C ALA A 23 20.22 -0.38 -37.73
N ALA A 24 19.35 -1.38 -37.54
CA ALA A 24 18.16 -1.26 -36.70
C ALA A 24 18.52 -0.98 -35.23
N GLY A 25 19.50 -1.71 -34.68
CA GLY A 25 20.01 -1.46 -33.33
C GLY A 25 20.62 -0.06 -33.16
N VAL A 26 21.36 0.42 -34.17
CA VAL A 26 21.94 1.78 -34.19
C VAL A 26 20.88 2.85 -34.29
N VAL A 27 19.96 2.75 -35.25
CA VAL A 27 18.90 3.76 -35.45
C VAL A 27 17.93 3.79 -34.28
N GLY A 28 17.44 2.64 -33.85
CA GLY A 28 16.51 2.54 -32.73
C GLY A 28 17.18 2.97 -31.43
N GLY A 29 18.38 2.46 -31.17
CA GLY A 29 19.10 2.76 -29.93
C GLY A 29 19.57 4.20 -29.81
N ALA A 30 20.18 4.75 -30.87
CA ALA A 30 20.56 6.16 -30.90
C ALA A 30 19.33 7.08 -30.89
N GLY A 31 18.24 6.70 -31.57
CA GLY A 31 16.98 7.43 -31.57
C GLY A 31 16.38 7.56 -30.16
N LEU A 32 16.36 6.47 -29.39
CA LEU A 32 15.91 6.49 -27.99
C LEU A 32 16.81 7.34 -27.09
N CYS A 33 18.14 7.24 -27.24
CA CYS A 33 19.07 8.08 -26.49
C CYS A 33 18.91 9.57 -26.82
N ILE A 34 18.73 9.93 -28.10
CA ILE A 34 18.54 11.31 -28.55
C ILE A 34 17.20 11.85 -28.07
N LEU A 35 16.12 11.05 -28.13
CA LEU A 35 14.80 11.46 -27.67
C LEU A 35 14.82 11.83 -26.17
N GLU A 36 15.51 11.05 -25.34
CA GLU A 36 15.70 11.34 -23.92
C GLU A 36 16.51 12.64 -23.72
N MET A 37 17.59 12.85 -24.48
CA MET A 37 18.37 14.10 -24.43
C MET A 37 17.53 15.34 -24.82
N LEU A 38 16.54 15.16 -25.69
CA LEU A 38 15.62 16.22 -26.11
C LEU A 38 14.46 16.44 -25.13
N GLN A 39 14.24 15.53 -24.17
CA GLN A 39 13.21 15.65 -23.12
C GLN A 39 13.82 15.67 -21.71
N PRO A 40 14.61 16.71 -21.35
CA PRO A 40 15.29 16.79 -20.06
C PRO A 40 14.35 16.95 -18.84
N SER A 41 13.04 17.15 -19.05
CA SER A 41 12.07 17.40 -17.99
C SER A 41 11.51 16.09 -17.40
N GLY A 42 12.28 15.48 -16.49
CA GLY A 42 11.78 14.76 -15.30
C GLY A 42 10.52 13.91 -15.43
N GLY A 43 10.36 13.14 -16.50
CA GLY A 43 9.33 12.11 -16.57
C GLY A 43 9.50 11.10 -15.44
N TRP A 44 8.46 10.31 -15.16
CA TRP A 44 8.43 9.33 -14.06
C TRP A 44 9.56 8.28 -14.13
N PHE A 45 10.28 8.18 -15.26
CA PHE A 45 11.40 7.28 -15.48
C PHE A 45 12.58 7.98 -16.16
N ALA A 46 13.13 9.01 -15.52
CA ALA A 46 14.35 9.67 -16.00
C ALA A 46 15.46 8.63 -16.30
N GLY A 47 15.98 8.65 -17.52
CA GLY A 47 17.04 7.74 -17.97
C GLY A 47 16.56 6.43 -18.59
N LEU A 48 15.26 6.12 -18.59
CA LEU A 48 14.74 4.88 -19.20
C LEU A 48 15.00 4.85 -20.71
N GLY A 49 14.79 5.96 -21.42
CA GLY A 49 15.07 6.04 -22.86
C GLY A 49 16.54 5.77 -23.18
N TYR A 50 17.46 6.27 -22.35
CA TYR A 50 18.89 6.01 -22.48
C TYR A 50 19.25 4.53 -22.25
N VAL A 51 18.70 3.90 -21.19
CA VAL A 51 18.94 2.48 -20.89
C VAL A 51 18.41 1.59 -22.02
N LEU A 52 17.16 1.82 -22.47
CA LEU A 52 16.57 1.07 -23.58
C LEU A 52 17.36 1.28 -24.89
N GLY A 53 17.84 2.50 -25.11
CA GLY A 53 18.68 2.83 -26.26
C GLY A 53 20.00 2.08 -26.26
N LEU A 54 20.70 2.05 -25.12
CA LEU A 54 21.91 1.26 -24.94
C LEU A 54 21.67 -0.24 -25.10
N MET A 55 20.57 -0.77 -24.56
CA MET A 55 20.20 -2.17 -24.74
C MET A 55 19.95 -2.53 -26.21
N ALA A 56 19.26 -1.65 -26.97
CA ALA A 56 19.02 -1.86 -28.39
C ALA A 56 20.33 -1.86 -29.20
N LEU A 57 21.26 -0.94 -28.89
CA LEU A 57 22.60 -0.91 -29.50
C LEU A 57 23.38 -2.19 -29.20
N ALA A 58 23.39 -2.60 -27.93
CA ALA A 58 24.13 -3.75 -27.45
C ALA A 58 23.61 -5.06 -28.07
N ALA A 59 22.29 -5.24 -28.09
CA ALA A 59 21.63 -6.39 -28.71
C ALA A 59 21.85 -6.43 -30.23
N GLY A 60 21.72 -5.29 -30.92
CA GLY A 60 21.99 -5.19 -32.36
C GLY A 60 23.44 -5.54 -32.72
N ASN A 61 24.41 -5.03 -31.95
CA ASN A 61 25.82 -5.37 -32.15
C ASN A 61 26.10 -6.85 -31.86
N LEU A 62 25.58 -7.41 -30.77
CA LEU A 62 25.79 -8.81 -30.40
C LEU A 62 25.23 -9.77 -31.45
N LEU A 63 24.00 -9.53 -31.93
CA LEU A 63 23.37 -10.37 -32.93
C LEU A 63 24.06 -10.25 -34.30
N SER A 64 24.49 -9.04 -34.69
CA SER A 64 25.31 -8.82 -35.88
C SER A 64 26.65 -9.56 -35.81
N TRP A 65 27.34 -9.49 -34.67
CA TRP A 65 28.59 -10.19 -34.41
C TRP A 65 28.42 -11.71 -34.54
N LEU A 66 27.36 -12.28 -33.95
CA LEU A 66 27.05 -13.72 -34.04
C LEU A 66 26.86 -14.17 -35.48
N LEU A 67 26.08 -13.43 -36.28
CA LEU A 67 25.86 -13.75 -37.69
C LEU A 67 27.15 -13.70 -38.52
N ASN A 68 27.99 -12.67 -38.27
CA ASN A 68 29.28 -12.53 -38.94
C ASN A 68 30.26 -13.66 -38.56
N ALA A 69 30.22 -14.11 -37.31
CA ALA A 69 31.03 -15.23 -36.83
C ALA A 69 30.60 -16.54 -37.48
N ILE A 70 29.29 -16.78 -37.63
CA ILE A 70 28.73 -17.93 -38.34
C ILE A 70 29.15 -17.93 -39.81
N CYS A 71 29.05 -16.79 -40.52
CA CYS A 71 29.53 -16.67 -41.91
C CYS A 71 30.99 -17.09 -42.05
N ARG A 72 31.85 -16.65 -41.12
CA ARG A 72 33.26 -17.01 -41.10
C ARG A 72 33.48 -18.50 -40.81
N TRP A 73 32.71 -19.07 -39.88
CA TRP A 73 32.76 -20.50 -39.55
C TRP A 73 32.34 -21.38 -40.73
N LEU A 74 31.37 -20.94 -41.53
CA LEU A 74 30.93 -21.58 -42.77
C LEU A 74 31.91 -21.42 -43.95
N GLY A 75 33.07 -20.80 -43.73
CA GLY A 75 34.16 -20.76 -44.70
C GLY A 75 34.37 -19.42 -45.42
N ASP A 76 33.62 -18.36 -45.09
CA ASP A 76 33.87 -17.03 -45.65
C ASP A 76 35.20 -16.44 -45.14
N ARG A 77 36.16 -16.26 -46.04
CA ARG A 77 37.52 -15.77 -45.73
C ARG A 77 37.74 -14.30 -46.10
N ARG A 78 36.70 -13.53 -46.44
CA ARG A 78 36.83 -12.11 -46.78
C ARG A 78 37.56 -11.33 -45.67
N LYS A 79 38.54 -10.49 -46.06
CA LYS A 79 39.39 -9.75 -45.12
C LYS A 79 38.59 -8.75 -44.28
N TRP A 80 37.61 -8.05 -44.89
CA TRP A 80 36.78 -7.06 -44.19
C TRP A 80 35.98 -7.67 -43.04
N LEU A 81 35.49 -8.91 -43.20
CA LEU A 81 34.73 -9.62 -42.18
C LEU A 81 35.57 -9.85 -40.92
N ARG A 82 36.88 -10.06 -41.08
CA ARG A 82 37.82 -10.20 -39.95
C ARG A 82 37.97 -8.90 -39.17
N THR A 83 38.14 -7.79 -39.86
CA THR A 83 38.26 -6.46 -39.24
C THR A 83 36.95 -6.08 -38.55
N LEU A 84 35.81 -6.35 -39.19
CA LEU A 84 34.49 -6.10 -38.61
C LEU A 84 34.26 -6.92 -37.35
N LEU A 85 34.54 -8.22 -37.38
CA LEU A 85 34.46 -9.07 -36.19
C LEU A 85 35.37 -8.55 -35.07
N ALA A 86 36.61 -8.18 -35.37
CA ALA A 86 37.52 -7.62 -34.36
C ALA A 86 36.96 -6.33 -33.73
N ALA A 87 36.39 -5.44 -34.53
CA ALA A 87 35.76 -4.20 -34.04
C ALA A 87 34.50 -4.46 -33.19
N GLN A 88 33.67 -5.42 -33.59
CA GLN A 88 32.42 -5.75 -32.89
C GLN A 88 32.63 -6.61 -31.63
N THR A 89 33.77 -7.29 -31.49
CA THR A 89 34.04 -8.23 -30.40
C THR A 89 34.03 -7.55 -29.04
N LEU A 90 34.70 -6.41 -28.89
CA LEU A 90 34.77 -5.74 -27.58
C LEU A 90 33.37 -5.30 -27.09
N PRO A 91 32.54 -4.59 -27.89
CA PRO A 91 31.17 -4.25 -27.46
C PRO A 91 30.27 -5.48 -27.27
N ALA A 92 30.45 -6.56 -28.04
CA ALA A 92 29.70 -7.80 -27.87
C ALA A 92 30.06 -8.48 -26.53
N LEU A 93 31.34 -8.54 -26.17
CA LEU A 93 31.79 -9.07 -24.87
C LEU A 93 31.29 -8.23 -23.71
N LEU A 94 31.29 -6.89 -23.83
CA LEU A 94 30.72 -6.01 -22.81
C LEU A 94 29.20 -6.24 -22.66
N CYS A 95 28.47 -6.37 -23.77
CA CYS A 95 27.05 -6.71 -23.76
C CYS A 95 26.78 -8.05 -23.07
N LEU A 96 27.57 -9.08 -23.37
CA LEU A 96 27.43 -10.41 -22.77
C LEU A 96 27.78 -10.39 -21.28
N GLY A 97 28.84 -9.67 -20.89
CA GLY A 97 29.25 -9.52 -19.48
C GLY A 97 28.18 -8.79 -18.67
N TYR A 98 27.67 -7.68 -19.18
CA TYR A 98 26.59 -6.92 -18.56
C TYR A 98 25.29 -7.74 -18.48
N GLY A 99 24.86 -8.35 -19.59
CA GLY A 99 23.67 -9.20 -19.59
C GLY A 99 23.78 -10.41 -18.67
N GLY A 100 24.97 -11.03 -18.57
CA GLY A 100 25.25 -12.09 -17.61
C GLY A 100 25.17 -11.64 -16.15
N PHE A 101 25.70 -10.44 -15.85
CA PHE A 101 25.60 -9.82 -14.53
C PHE A 101 24.14 -9.52 -14.14
N GLU A 102 23.35 -8.93 -15.04
CA GLU A 102 21.93 -8.64 -14.82
C GLU A 102 21.10 -9.93 -14.65
N LEU A 103 21.29 -10.93 -15.51
CA LEU A 103 20.63 -12.23 -15.37
C LEU A 103 20.99 -12.93 -14.06
N TRP A 104 22.25 -12.79 -13.62
CA TRP A 104 22.69 -13.28 -12.33
C TRP A 104 22.01 -12.53 -11.18
N GLY A 105 21.91 -11.20 -11.26
CA GLY A 105 21.15 -10.37 -10.31
C GLY A 105 19.68 -10.79 -10.22
N MET A 106 18.98 -10.89 -11.35
CA MET A 106 17.59 -11.36 -11.41
C MET A 106 17.43 -12.77 -10.82
N ARG A 107 18.39 -13.66 -11.04
CA ARG A 107 18.39 -14.99 -10.43
C ARG A 107 18.58 -14.91 -8.91
N GLN A 108 19.47 -14.06 -8.42
CA GLN A 108 19.65 -13.84 -6.98
C GLN A 108 18.40 -13.25 -6.34
N ASP A 109 17.77 -12.26 -6.99
CA ASP A 109 16.52 -11.64 -6.54
C ASP A 109 15.39 -12.66 -6.52
N GLY A 110 15.26 -13.49 -7.55
CA GLY A 110 14.29 -14.59 -7.60
C GLY A 110 14.49 -15.59 -6.46
N GLN A 111 15.74 -15.98 -6.17
CA GLN A 111 16.04 -16.85 -5.03
C GLN A 111 15.76 -16.18 -3.69
N ALA A 112 16.04 -14.89 -3.55
CA ALA A 112 15.73 -14.12 -2.34
C ALA A 112 14.20 -14.04 -2.12
N LEU A 113 13.42 -13.82 -3.18
CA LEU A 113 11.96 -13.82 -3.14
C LEU A 113 11.38 -15.20 -2.77
N GLU A 114 11.89 -16.29 -3.33
CA GLU A 114 11.48 -17.66 -2.97
C GLU A 114 11.77 -17.97 -1.50
N ARG A 115 12.96 -17.60 -1.01
CA ARG A 115 13.34 -17.78 0.41
C ARG A 115 12.47 -16.93 1.33
N GLY A 116 12.21 -15.66 0.97
CA GLY A 116 11.32 -14.78 1.71
C GLY A 116 9.87 -15.31 1.74
N ALA A 117 9.39 -15.90 0.63
CA ALA A 117 8.09 -16.57 0.59
C ALA A 117 8.03 -17.76 1.54
N ALA A 118 9.09 -18.57 1.64
CA ALA A 118 9.15 -19.68 2.59
C ALA A 118 9.12 -19.21 4.06
N VAL A 119 9.78 -18.10 4.38
CA VAL A 119 9.72 -17.47 5.71
C VAL A 119 8.28 -17.03 6.03
N ARG A 120 7.63 -16.29 5.12
CA ARG A 120 6.25 -15.81 5.30
C ARG A 120 5.25 -16.96 5.45
N GLU A 121 5.40 -18.01 4.65
CA GLU A 121 4.54 -19.18 4.73
C GLU A 121 4.71 -19.93 6.06
N ALA A 122 5.94 -20.05 6.56
CA ALA A 122 6.18 -20.63 7.88
C ALA A 122 5.54 -19.82 9.02
N VAL A 123 5.57 -18.48 8.93
CA VAL A 123 4.84 -17.60 9.86
C VAL A 123 3.34 -17.86 9.77
N ARG A 124 2.75 -17.85 8.57
CA ARG A 124 1.29 -18.06 8.40
C ARG A 124 0.81 -19.41 8.93
N ARG A 125 1.64 -20.46 8.83
CA ARG A 125 1.34 -21.80 9.36
C ARG A 125 1.58 -21.94 10.87
N ASP A 126 2.05 -20.89 11.53
CA ASP A 126 2.47 -20.89 12.94
C ASP A 126 3.52 -21.99 13.26
N ASP A 127 4.40 -22.27 12.30
CA ASP A 127 5.42 -23.32 12.40
C ASP A 127 6.80 -22.71 12.69
N VAL A 128 7.15 -22.63 13.98
CA VAL A 128 8.42 -22.09 14.46
C VAL A 128 9.63 -22.89 13.96
N ALA A 129 9.51 -24.20 13.75
CA ALA A 129 10.62 -25.02 13.27
C ALA A 129 10.90 -24.73 11.79
N ALA A 130 9.85 -24.67 10.97
CA ALA A 130 9.96 -24.26 9.58
C ALA A 130 10.44 -22.80 9.44
N LEU A 131 9.98 -21.90 10.32
CA LEU A 131 10.39 -20.50 10.34
C LEU A 131 11.90 -20.38 10.61
N ASN A 132 12.39 -21.06 11.64
CA ASN A 132 13.82 -21.06 11.97
C ASN A 132 14.66 -21.65 10.81
N ALA A 133 14.21 -22.76 10.20
CA ALA A 133 14.89 -23.37 9.06
C ALA A 133 14.82 -22.53 7.77
N ALA A 134 13.79 -21.70 7.61
CA ALA A 134 13.68 -20.76 6.50
C ALA A 134 14.60 -19.55 6.71
N LEU A 135 14.61 -18.99 7.92
CA LEU A 135 15.47 -17.87 8.31
C LEU A 135 16.97 -18.24 8.25
N SER A 136 17.35 -19.46 8.64
CA SER A 136 18.73 -19.92 8.53
C SER A 136 19.23 -20.04 7.08
N ARG A 137 18.31 -20.11 6.11
CA ARG A 137 18.60 -20.11 4.67
C ARG A 137 18.46 -18.72 4.04
N CYS A 138 17.96 -17.74 4.79
CA CYS A 138 17.76 -16.36 4.36
C CYS A 138 19.05 -15.58 4.59
N ASP A 139 19.77 -15.31 3.49
CA ASP A 139 20.99 -14.49 3.49
C ASP A 139 20.67 -12.99 3.65
N ALA A 140 21.72 -12.15 3.66
CA ALA A 140 21.57 -10.69 3.81
C ALA A 140 20.66 -10.06 2.75
N THR A 141 20.67 -10.59 1.51
CA THR A 141 19.78 -10.12 0.43
C THR A 141 18.33 -10.43 0.76
N CYS A 142 18.03 -11.65 1.21
CA CYS A 142 16.70 -12.04 1.66
C CYS A 142 16.24 -11.20 2.87
N GLN A 143 17.11 -10.97 3.86
CA GLN A 143 16.80 -10.15 5.05
C GLN A 143 16.63 -8.66 4.74
N GLY A 144 17.29 -8.16 3.70
CA GLY A 144 17.17 -6.79 3.22
C GLY A 144 15.83 -6.48 2.57
N THR A 145 15.04 -7.50 2.21
CA THR A 145 13.67 -7.29 1.76
C THR A 145 12.81 -6.82 2.94
N ALA A 146 11.99 -5.78 2.73
CA ALA A 146 11.18 -5.18 3.79
C ALA A 146 10.28 -6.21 4.53
N ASP A 147 9.90 -7.27 3.83
CA ASP A 147 9.01 -8.34 4.26
C ASP A 147 9.67 -9.40 5.16
N ALA A 148 11.01 -9.45 5.21
CA ALA A 148 11.76 -10.42 6.02
C ALA A 148 12.25 -9.83 7.35
N ARG A 149 11.99 -8.53 7.60
CA ARG A 149 12.34 -7.89 8.88
C ARG A 149 11.51 -8.47 10.03
N PRO A 150 12.07 -8.63 11.24
CA PRO A 150 11.35 -9.27 12.36
C PRO A 150 10.02 -8.59 12.73
N ASP A 151 9.94 -7.27 12.62
CA ASP A 151 8.74 -6.46 12.83
C ASP A 151 7.68 -6.70 11.73
N ALA A 152 8.08 -6.85 10.48
CA ALA A 152 7.19 -7.17 9.37
C ALA A 152 6.61 -8.59 9.49
N LEU A 153 7.46 -9.54 9.89
CA LEU A 153 7.03 -10.91 10.19
C LEU A 153 6.10 -10.95 11.42
N LEU A 154 6.30 -10.07 12.39
CA LEU A 154 5.44 -9.98 13.57
C LEU A 154 4.05 -9.45 13.21
N LEU A 155 3.96 -8.46 12.32
CA LEU A 155 2.71 -8.00 11.75
C LEU A 155 1.98 -9.10 10.95
N LEU A 156 2.72 -9.84 10.12
CA LEU A 156 2.16 -10.99 9.39
C LEU A 156 1.66 -12.08 10.36
N ALA A 157 2.39 -12.34 11.45
CA ALA A 157 1.98 -13.30 12.47
C ALA A 157 0.70 -12.85 13.17
N ALA A 158 0.54 -11.56 13.46
CA ALA A 158 -0.67 -10.99 14.03
C ALA A 158 -1.87 -11.13 13.10
N ASP A 159 -1.72 -10.84 11.80
CA ASP A 159 -2.79 -10.98 10.81
C ASP A 159 -3.22 -12.45 10.63
N ALA A 160 -2.27 -13.38 10.61
CA ALA A 160 -2.53 -14.81 10.45
C ALA A 160 -2.99 -15.51 11.75
N GLY A 161 -3.00 -14.82 12.91
CA GLY A 161 -3.27 -15.45 14.21
C GLY A 161 -2.17 -16.45 14.65
N ALA A 162 -0.95 -16.31 14.13
CA ALA A 162 0.18 -17.22 14.36
C ALA A 162 0.92 -16.90 15.66
N ARG A 163 0.33 -17.31 16.79
CA ARG A 163 0.78 -16.94 18.15
C ARG A 163 2.15 -17.51 18.52
N ARG A 164 2.50 -18.72 18.08
CA ARG A 164 3.80 -19.34 18.40
C ARG A 164 4.92 -18.64 17.64
N ALA A 165 4.69 -18.34 16.36
CA ALA A 165 5.60 -17.57 15.53
C ALA A 165 5.79 -16.15 16.10
N ALA A 166 4.70 -15.46 16.45
CA ALA A 166 4.77 -14.15 17.08
C ALA A 166 5.59 -14.17 18.38
N ARG A 167 5.35 -15.14 19.27
CA ARG A 167 6.09 -15.25 20.53
C ARG A 167 7.57 -15.51 20.28
N TRP A 168 7.88 -16.37 19.32
CA TRP A 168 9.25 -16.62 18.92
C TRP A 168 9.93 -15.34 18.39
N LEU A 169 9.26 -14.58 17.52
CA LEU A 169 9.76 -13.31 16.98
C LEU A 169 10.00 -12.25 18.08
N VAL A 170 9.06 -12.11 19.03
CA VAL A 170 9.23 -11.22 20.19
C VAL A 170 10.45 -11.63 21.02
N ASN A 171 10.64 -12.94 21.25
CA ASN A 171 11.82 -13.44 21.96
C ASN A 171 13.14 -13.21 21.18
N GLN A 172 13.08 -13.06 19.85
CA GLN A 172 14.22 -12.63 19.04
C GLN A 172 14.42 -11.10 19.03
N GLY A 173 13.65 -10.36 19.82
CA GLY A 173 13.76 -8.91 19.94
C GLY A 173 12.94 -8.11 18.95
N ALA A 174 12.01 -8.73 18.20
CA ALA A 174 11.05 -8.00 17.38
C ALA A 174 10.24 -7.03 18.24
N LYS A 175 10.04 -5.81 17.75
CA LYS A 175 9.29 -4.74 18.42
C LYS A 175 8.08 -4.35 17.59
N VAL A 176 7.05 -3.87 18.25
CA VAL A 176 5.90 -3.24 17.61
C VAL A 176 6.04 -1.74 17.77
N SER A 177 6.10 -1.03 16.64
CA SER A 177 6.19 0.42 16.58
C SER A 177 5.17 0.97 15.57
N TRP A 178 5.13 2.28 15.39
CA TRP A 178 4.33 2.94 14.37
C TRP A 178 5.11 4.09 13.71
N GLY A 179 4.95 4.27 12.40
CA GLY A 179 5.60 5.32 11.64
C GLY A 179 5.81 4.97 10.16
N LEU A 180 6.20 5.94 9.34
CA LEU A 180 6.30 5.80 7.87
C LEU A 180 7.28 4.71 7.40
N ASN A 181 8.29 4.38 8.20
CA ASN A 181 9.28 3.35 7.89
C ASN A 181 9.01 2.00 8.59
N THR A 182 7.94 1.94 9.39
CA THR A 182 7.53 0.74 10.10
C THR A 182 6.64 -0.11 9.21
N PRO A 183 6.71 -1.45 9.29
CA PRO A 183 5.78 -2.32 8.61
C PRO A 183 4.35 -2.00 9.05
N GLY A 184 3.48 -1.71 8.07
CA GLY A 184 2.05 -1.52 8.26
C GLY A 184 1.28 -2.35 7.26
N MET A 185 0.09 -2.80 7.65
CA MET A 185 -0.83 -3.48 6.75
C MET A 185 -2.11 -2.67 6.70
N ASP A 186 -2.63 -2.44 5.50
CA ASP A 186 -3.90 -1.76 5.35
C ASP A 186 -5.03 -2.75 5.63
N LEU A 187 -5.99 -2.31 6.42
CA LEU A 187 -7.21 -3.05 6.70
C LEU A 187 -8.40 -2.38 6.04
N ARG A 188 -9.42 -3.19 5.76
CA ARG A 188 -10.75 -2.69 5.43
C ARG A 188 -11.76 -3.30 6.37
N SER A 189 -12.64 -2.47 6.91
CA SER A 189 -13.82 -2.99 7.60
C SER A 189 -14.77 -3.65 6.60
N CYS A 190 -15.65 -4.52 7.08
CA CYS A 190 -16.69 -5.11 6.24
C CYS A 190 -17.75 -4.11 5.75
N GLU A 191 -17.65 -2.85 6.20
CA GLU A 191 -18.51 -1.74 5.79
C GLU A 191 -17.80 -0.76 4.85
N GLY A 192 -16.57 -1.07 4.43
CA GLY A 192 -15.81 -0.29 3.47
C GLY A 192 -14.81 0.70 4.07
N LEU A 193 -14.85 0.95 5.39
CA LEU A 193 -13.89 1.82 6.07
C LEU A 193 -12.46 1.35 5.82
N TYR A 194 -11.62 2.23 5.28
CA TYR A 194 -10.22 1.98 5.01
C TYR A 194 -9.35 2.43 6.19
N LEU A 195 -8.51 1.52 6.67
CA LEU A 195 -7.70 1.68 7.88
C LEU A 195 -6.23 1.48 7.51
N PRO A 196 -5.50 2.56 7.16
CA PRO A 196 -4.14 2.45 6.66
C PRO A 196 -3.13 2.16 7.77
N GLY A 197 -2.04 1.47 7.41
CA GLY A 197 -0.82 1.41 8.24
C GLY A 197 -1.01 0.77 9.61
N VAL A 198 -1.80 -0.30 9.70
CA VAL A 198 -2.07 -1.01 10.95
C VAL A 198 -0.82 -1.80 11.38
N ASN A 199 -0.33 -1.54 12.59
CA ASN A 199 0.78 -2.28 13.19
C ASN A 199 0.32 -3.62 13.80
N ALA A 200 1.24 -4.45 14.26
CA ALA A 200 0.92 -5.80 14.74
C ALA A 200 -0.07 -5.80 15.93
N LEU A 201 0.08 -4.87 16.88
CA LEU A 201 -0.82 -4.78 18.04
C LEU A 201 -2.22 -4.29 17.64
N GLY A 202 -2.30 -3.32 16.72
CA GLY A 202 -3.56 -2.85 16.14
C GLY A 202 -4.26 -3.94 15.33
N MET A 203 -3.50 -4.78 14.62
CA MET A 203 -4.02 -5.96 13.91
C MET A 203 -4.64 -6.97 14.87
N ALA A 204 -3.96 -7.28 15.99
CA ALA A 204 -4.49 -8.16 17.02
C ALA A 204 -5.78 -7.60 17.64
N ALA A 205 -5.83 -6.28 17.91
CA ALA A 205 -7.05 -5.62 18.38
C ALA A 205 -8.19 -5.69 17.36
N ALA A 206 -7.90 -5.41 16.09
CA ALA A 206 -8.88 -5.47 14.99
C ALA A 206 -9.49 -6.87 14.85
N ARG A 207 -8.66 -7.92 14.90
CA ARG A 207 -9.05 -9.33 14.79
C ARG A 207 -9.66 -9.93 16.07
N LYS A 208 -9.79 -9.15 17.16
CA LYS A 208 -10.25 -9.61 18.49
C LYS A 208 -9.39 -10.76 19.08
N ASP A 209 -8.10 -10.79 18.78
CA ASP A 209 -7.17 -11.79 19.33
C ASP A 209 -6.53 -11.27 20.64
N GLY A 210 -7.22 -11.46 21.75
CA GLY A 210 -6.76 -11.00 23.08
C GLY A 210 -5.47 -11.67 23.57
N ASP A 211 -5.18 -12.90 23.13
CA ASP A 211 -3.92 -13.57 23.50
C ASP A 211 -2.73 -12.98 22.74
N MET A 212 -2.91 -12.75 21.43
CA MET A 212 -1.93 -12.05 20.62
C MET A 212 -1.74 -10.62 21.13
N GLN A 213 -2.83 -9.94 21.49
CA GLN A 213 -2.77 -8.58 22.04
C GLN A 213 -1.92 -8.52 23.31
N ARG A 214 -2.12 -9.43 24.27
CA ARG A 214 -1.31 -9.51 25.49
C ARG A 214 0.16 -9.76 25.20
N LEU A 215 0.45 -10.69 24.30
CA LEU A 215 1.83 -10.99 23.88
C LEU A 215 2.52 -9.76 23.26
N LEU A 216 1.83 -9.06 22.36
CA LEU A 216 2.40 -7.94 21.63
C LEU A 216 2.52 -6.68 22.49
N LEU A 217 1.62 -6.49 23.46
CA LEU A 217 1.61 -5.31 24.34
C LEU A 217 2.95 -5.07 25.06
N GLU A 218 3.61 -6.15 25.50
CA GLU A 218 4.93 -6.10 26.15
C GLU A 218 6.06 -5.75 25.16
N ALA A 219 5.89 -6.11 23.89
CA ALA A 219 6.85 -5.86 22.82
C ALA A 219 6.64 -4.50 22.12
N SER A 220 5.53 -3.82 22.41
CA SER A 220 5.18 -2.53 21.82
C SER A 220 5.80 -1.34 22.54
N ASP A 221 6.23 -0.36 21.77
CA ASP A 221 6.54 0.98 22.28
C ASP A 221 5.24 1.80 22.53
N GLU A 222 5.40 3.04 22.97
CA GLU A 222 4.29 3.94 23.31
C GLU A 222 3.43 4.29 22.08
N ASP A 223 4.07 4.64 20.96
CA ASP A 223 3.39 4.97 19.71
C ASP A 223 2.62 3.77 19.15
N GLY A 224 3.23 2.58 19.20
CA GLY A 224 2.60 1.35 18.75
C GLY A 224 1.38 0.97 19.58
N ARG A 225 1.45 1.18 20.90
CA ARG A 225 0.31 1.01 21.81
C ARG A 225 -0.80 2.02 21.55
N TYR A 226 -0.46 3.29 21.35
CA TYR A 226 -1.44 4.33 21.06
C TYR A 226 -2.14 4.10 19.71
N ALA A 227 -1.40 3.71 18.67
CA ALA A 227 -1.96 3.35 17.37
C ALA A 227 -2.96 2.18 17.49
N ALA A 228 -2.64 1.16 18.30
CA ALA A 228 -3.56 0.06 18.57
C ALA A 228 -4.80 0.48 19.37
N LEU A 229 -4.66 1.41 20.32
CA LEU A 229 -5.78 1.98 21.07
C LEU A 229 -6.73 2.75 20.15
N ARG A 230 -6.19 3.54 19.21
CA ARG A 230 -6.98 4.24 18.18
C ARG A 230 -7.72 3.25 17.29
N MET A 231 -7.03 2.20 16.82
CA MET A 231 -7.65 1.14 16.03
C MET A 231 -8.81 0.46 16.77
N ALA A 232 -8.61 0.13 18.05
CA ALA A 232 -9.65 -0.45 18.88
C ALA A 232 -10.84 0.50 19.06
N ALA A 233 -10.58 1.81 19.21
CA ALA A 233 -11.61 2.82 19.32
C ALA A 233 -12.40 3.00 18.02
N GLU A 234 -11.75 2.92 16.86
CA GLU A 234 -12.36 3.09 15.55
C GLU A 234 -13.14 1.84 15.08
N LEU A 235 -12.76 0.64 15.54
CA LEU A 235 -13.42 -0.64 15.21
C LEU A 235 -14.38 -1.15 16.32
N ASP A 236 -14.90 -0.26 17.17
CA ASP A 236 -15.76 -0.55 18.32
C ASP A 236 -15.32 -1.75 19.19
N ARG A 237 -14.00 -1.93 19.35
CA ARG A 237 -13.40 -3.04 20.12
C ARG A 237 -13.30 -2.71 21.60
N LEU A 238 -14.43 -2.62 22.29
CA LEU A 238 -14.46 -2.21 23.69
C LEU A 238 -13.53 -3.04 24.58
N ASP A 239 -13.51 -4.38 24.46
CA ASP A 239 -12.63 -5.24 25.26
C ASP A 239 -11.14 -4.94 25.04
N ALA A 240 -10.74 -4.79 23.78
CA ALA A 240 -9.35 -4.48 23.43
C ALA A 240 -8.98 -3.06 23.88
N PHE A 241 -9.92 -2.12 23.75
CA PHE A 241 -9.78 -0.73 24.17
C PHE A 241 -9.56 -0.63 25.69
N GLU A 242 -10.36 -1.33 26.49
CA GLU A 242 -10.20 -1.36 27.96
C GLU A 242 -8.89 -2.05 28.38
N ALA A 243 -8.53 -3.16 27.74
CA ALA A 243 -7.27 -3.83 28.01
C ALA A 243 -6.05 -2.92 27.73
N LEU A 244 -6.12 -2.14 26.65
CA LEU A 244 -5.08 -1.16 26.29
C LEU A 244 -5.04 0.01 27.30
N LEU A 245 -6.18 0.55 27.73
CA LEU A 245 -6.21 1.57 28.77
C LEU A 245 -5.67 1.06 30.11
N ALA A 246 -6.04 -0.15 30.51
CA ALA A 246 -5.58 -0.78 31.74
C ALA A 246 -4.06 -1.02 31.75
N ALA A 247 -3.43 -1.12 30.57
CA ALA A 247 -1.99 -1.20 30.43
C ALA A 247 -1.26 0.12 30.71
N GLY A 248 -1.98 1.20 31.05
CA GLY A 248 -1.40 2.49 31.41
C GLY A 248 -0.85 3.26 30.21
N ILE A 249 -1.42 3.07 29.02
CA ILE A 249 -1.03 3.83 27.83
C ILE A 249 -1.19 5.32 28.11
N SER A 250 -0.09 6.06 27.95
CA SER A 250 -0.14 7.52 27.96
C SER A 250 -1.05 7.98 26.83
N LEU A 251 -2.13 8.66 27.20
CA LEU A 251 -2.92 9.38 26.22
C LEU A 251 -2.20 10.70 25.92
N PRO A 252 -2.04 11.10 24.65
CA PRO A 252 -1.41 12.36 24.32
C PRO A 252 -2.10 13.49 25.07
N ARG A 253 -1.30 14.21 25.87
CA ARG A 253 -1.74 15.37 26.65
C ARG A 253 -1.32 16.66 25.91
N GLY A 254 -1.80 16.84 24.68
CA GLY A 254 -1.84 18.12 23.96
C GLY A 254 -0.50 18.76 23.54
N ALA A 255 -0.15 18.70 22.26
CA ALA A 255 -0.01 19.81 21.28
C ALA A 255 0.45 19.27 19.88
N PRO A 256 0.61 20.15 18.87
CA PRO A 256 -0.16 20.30 17.65
C PRO A 256 0.20 19.31 16.50
N PHE A 257 0.08 18.00 16.75
CA PHE A 257 -0.75 17.17 15.86
C PHE A 257 -2.22 17.15 16.36
N ASP A 258 -2.39 17.40 17.66
CA ASP A 258 -3.61 17.33 18.48
C ASP A 258 -4.70 18.39 18.22
N GLY A 259 -5.34 18.36 17.06
CA GLY A 259 -6.65 19.00 16.89
C GLY A 259 -7.74 18.25 17.67
N PRO A 260 -8.96 18.79 17.81
CA PRO A 260 -10.08 18.05 18.40
C PRO A 260 -10.44 16.76 17.61
N HIS A 261 -9.82 16.54 16.45
CA HIS A 261 -9.87 15.32 15.65
C HIS A 261 -9.07 14.13 16.21
N ASP A 262 -8.06 14.36 17.05
CA ASP A 262 -7.24 13.27 17.65
C ASP A 262 -7.77 12.82 19.01
N HIS A 263 -8.80 13.50 19.53
CA HIS A 263 -9.50 13.05 20.72
C HIS A 263 -10.11 11.66 20.47
N LEU A 264 -9.98 10.72 21.42
CA LEU A 264 -10.47 9.35 21.25
C LEU A 264 -11.97 9.27 20.90
N LEU A 265 -12.76 10.26 21.32
CA LEU A 265 -14.18 10.38 20.90
C LEU A 265 -14.32 10.66 19.39
N ALA A 266 -13.46 11.51 18.82
CA ALA A 266 -13.45 11.78 17.39
C ALA A 266 -12.90 10.59 16.59
N VAL A 267 -11.93 9.85 17.14
CA VAL A 267 -11.48 8.56 16.57
C VAL A 267 -12.62 7.53 16.57
N ALA A 268 -13.33 7.37 17.69
CA ALA A 268 -14.50 6.50 17.77
C ALA A 268 -15.60 6.89 16.76
N ALA A 269 -15.77 8.19 16.51
CA ALA A 269 -16.69 8.68 15.49
C ALA A 269 -16.28 8.28 14.06
N GLY A 270 -14.97 8.15 13.79
CA GLY A 270 -14.41 7.66 12.52
C GLY A 270 -14.81 6.24 12.12
N GLY A 271 -15.38 5.45 13.03
CA GLY A 271 -16.01 4.16 12.71
C GLY A 271 -17.42 3.97 13.26
N ALA A 272 -18.04 5.06 13.72
CA ALA A 272 -19.31 5.06 14.45
C ALA A 272 -19.35 4.03 15.61
N SER A 273 -18.28 3.98 16.41
CA SER A 273 -18.06 3.02 17.49
C SER A 273 -18.85 3.33 18.75
N LEU A 274 -20.12 2.88 18.80
CA LEU A 274 -21.05 3.23 19.86
C LEU A 274 -20.64 2.76 21.26
N GLN A 275 -20.10 1.55 21.39
CA GLN A 275 -19.74 1.02 22.71
C GLN A 275 -18.56 1.78 23.30
N VAL A 276 -17.53 2.01 22.49
CA VAL A 276 -16.37 2.82 22.89
C VAL A 276 -16.78 4.26 23.19
N ALA A 277 -17.62 4.88 22.36
CA ALA A 277 -18.09 6.24 22.59
C ALA A 277 -18.87 6.38 23.91
N ARG A 278 -19.83 5.48 24.17
CA ARG A 278 -20.56 5.46 25.45
C ARG A 278 -19.62 5.32 26.65
N ARG A 279 -18.60 4.46 26.52
CA ARG A 279 -17.59 4.29 27.56
C ARG A 279 -16.75 5.55 27.80
N LEU A 280 -16.33 6.22 26.73
CA LEU A 280 -15.60 7.49 26.79
C LEU A 280 -16.46 8.59 27.41
N LEU A 281 -17.76 8.61 27.13
CA LEU A 281 -18.70 9.58 27.71
C LEU A 281 -18.97 9.31 29.20
N ALA A 282 -19.05 8.05 29.60
CA ALA A 282 -19.32 7.66 30.99
C ALA A 282 -18.14 7.94 31.93
N ALA A 283 -16.91 7.76 31.46
CA ALA A 283 -15.69 8.03 32.22
C ALA A 283 -14.62 8.62 31.29
N PRO A 284 -14.72 9.93 30.99
CA PRO A 284 -13.85 10.60 30.03
C PRO A 284 -12.42 10.69 30.58
N PRO A 285 -11.41 10.18 29.85
CA PRO A 285 -10.02 10.35 30.25
C PRO A 285 -9.54 11.80 30.09
N VAL A 286 -10.19 12.56 29.20
CA VAL A 286 -9.96 13.98 28.92
C VAL A 286 -11.34 14.65 28.79
N PRO A 287 -11.53 15.90 29.28
CA PRO A 287 -12.83 16.57 29.20
C PRO A 287 -13.40 16.66 27.78
N ILE A 288 -14.68 16.31 27.63
CA ILE A 288 -15.41 16.40 26.36
C ILE A 288 -16.04 17.78 26.28
N THR A 289 -15.47 18.65 25.47
CA THR A 289 -15.99 20.00 25.22
C THR A 289 -16.90 20.00 23.98
N PRO A 290 -17.76 21.03 23.79
CA PRO A 290 -18.53 21.19 22.57
C PRO A 290 -17.67 21.18 21.30
N ALA A 291 -16.43 21.71 21.36
CA ALA A 291 -15.51 21.67 20.23
C ALA A 291 -15.03 20.25 19.90
N VAL A 292 -14.80 19.41 20.92
CA VAL A 292 -14.48 17.98 20.74
C VAL A 292 -15.69 17.25 20.15
N ALA A 293 -16.89 17.49 20.67
CA ALA A 293 -18.11 16.91 20.15
C ALA A 293 -18.36 17.31 18.67
N GLN A 294 -18.13 18.58 18.33
CA GLN A 294 -18.23 19.08 16.95
C GLN A 294 -17.22 18.42 16.01
N ALA A 295 -15.97 18.26 16.46
CA ALA A 295 -14.94 17.60 15.66
C ALA A 295 -15.22 16.11 15.46
N ALA A 296 -15.77 15.44 16.47
CA ALA A 296 -16.25 14.07 16.35
C ALA A 296 -17.41 13.97 15.35
N LEU A 297 -18.33 14.94 15.33
CA LEU A 297 -19.43 14.95 14.36
C LEU A 297 -18.93 15.11 12.92
N ALA A 298 -17.92 15.95 12.72
CA ALA A 298 -17.22 16.09 11.44
C ALA A 298 -16.50 14.80 11.01
N GLN A 299 -15.93 14.03 11.96
CA GLN A 299 -15.31 12.73 11.65
C GLN A 299 -16.36 11.68 11.29
N LEU A 300 -17.47 11.63 12.02
CA LEU A 300 -18.60 10.74 11.71
C LEU A 300 -19.15 11.01 10.30
N PHE A 301 -19.21 12.27 9.87
CA PHE A 301 -19.60 12.62 8.51
C PHE A 301 -18.64 12.04 7.46
N ARG A 302 -17.33 12.14 7.68
CA ARG A 302 -16.34 11.52 6.77
C ARG A 302 -16.48 10.01 6.72
N PHE A 303 -16.67 9.37 7.87
CA PHE A 303 -16.96 7.93 7.93
C PHE A 303 -18.19 7.56 7.09
N MET A 304 -19.30 8.29 7.24
CA MET A 304 -20.51 8.08 6.42
C MET A 304 -20.30 8.39 4.94
N ASN A 305 -19.35 9.26 4.58
CA ASN A 305 -18.99 9.51 3.19
C ASN A 305 -18.18 8.35 2.60
N ASP A 306 -17.29 7.76 3.38
CA ASP A 306 -16.40 6.69 2.92
C ASP A 306 -17.05 5.29 3.00
N THR A 307 -18.23 5.21 3.62
CA THR A 307 -19.05 4.00 3.79
C THR A 307 -20.48 4.24 3.32
N ASP A 308 -21.35 3.22 3.37
CA ASP A 308 -22.79 3.37 3.08
C ASP A 308 -23.60 3.97 4.27
N GLY A 309 -22.92 4.52 5.28
CA GLY A 309 -23.56 5.16 6.44
C GLY A 309 -24.41 4.19 7.27
N PRO A 310 -23.81 3.31 8.10
CA PRO A 310 -24.57 2.32 8.85
C PRO A 310 -25.56 2.98 9.81
N PRO A 311 -26.71 2.35 10.12
CA PRO A 311 -27.74 2.94 11.00
C PRO A 311 -27.22 3.40 12.37
N ARG A 312 -26.17 2.77 12.89
CA ARG A 312 -25.53 3.17 14.17
C ARG A 312 -24.93 4.57 14.13
N ALA A 313 -24.63 5.12 12.96
CA ALA A 313 -24.15 6.48 12.81
C ALA A 313 -25.20 7.52 13.27
N ILE A 314 -26.50 7.23 13.10
CA ILE A 314 -27.58 8.12 13.58
C ILE A 314 -27.51 8.25 15.10
N GLU A 315 -27.42 7.11 15.78
CA GLU A 315 -27.34 7.08 17.24
C GLU A 315 -26.07 7.76 17.73
N PHE A 316 -24.95 7.55 17.05
CA PHE A 316 -23.69 8.22 17.39
C PHE A 316 -23.83 9.75 17.23
N ALA A 317 -24.42 10.22 16.13
CA ALA A 317 -24.66 11.64 15.90
C ALA A 317 -25.54 12.26 17.01
N GLN A 318 -26.61 11.56 17.42
CA GLN A 318 -27.47 11.99 18.52
C GLN A 318 -26.72 12.07 19.86
N LEU A 319 -25.84 11.10 20.14
CA LEU A 319 -24.96 11.16 21.31
C LEU A 319 -24.07 12.41 21.29
N LEU A 320 -23.48 12.75 20.14
CA LEU A 320 -22.64 13.93 19.99
C LEU A 320 -23.42 15.24 20.16
N VAL A 321 -24.64 15.32 19.60
CA VAL A 321 -25.53 16.48 19.78
C VAL A 321 -25.90 16.66 21.25
N ALA A 322 -26.15 15.56 21.97
CA ALA A 322 -26.39 15.61 23.42
C ALA A 322 -25.17 16.12 24.22
N GLN A 323 -23.96 16.04 23.66
CA GLN A 323 -22.72 16.63 24.23
C GLN A 323 -22.43 18.05 23.73
N GLY A 324 -23.39 18.69 23.05
CA GLY A 324 -23.28 20.08 22.60
C GLY A 324 -22.68 20.26 21.21
N ALA A 325 -22.56 19.21 20.39
CA ALA A 325 -22.30 19.38 18.97
C ALA A 325 -23.52 20.06 18.29
N ASP A 326 -23.27 21.06 17.44
CA ASP A 326 -24.31 21.65 16.60
C ASP A 326 -24.30 20.96 15.22
N ILE A 327 -25.33 20.14 14.99
CA ILE A 327 -25.50 19.39 13.73
C ILE A 327 -25.71 20.30 12.50
N ASP A 328 -26.13 21.54 12.74
CA ASP A 328 -26.37 22.53 11.70
C ASP A 328 -25.23 23.56 11.59
N ALA A 329 -24.09 23.33 12.26
CA ALA A 329 -22.93 24.21 12.14
C ALA A 329 -22.30 24.14 10.73
N PRO A 330 -21.70 25.24 10.22
CA PRO A 330 -21.03 25.26 8.92
C PRO A 330 -19.93 24.21 8.79
N TYR A 331 -19.80 23.61 7.61
CA TYR A 331 -18.83 22.56 7.33
C TYR A 331 -18.21 22.74 5.94
N GLN A 332 -16.88 22.83 5.87
CA GLN A 332 -16.11 22.92 4.62
C GLN A 332 -16.63 23.96 3.59
N GLY A 333 -17.11 25.11 4.08
CA GLY A 333 -17.66 26.18 3.23
C GLY A 333 -19.15 26.05 2.91
N GLU A 334 -19.79 24.94 3.30
CA GLU A 334 -21.24 24.78 3.25
C GLU A 334 -21.91 25.22 4.56
N ALA A 335 -23.21 25.52 4.48
CA ALA A 335 -24.01 26.01 5.60
C ALA A 335 -24.16 24.98 6.74
N SER A 336 -24.13 23.68 6.42
CA SER A 336 -24.18 22.58 7.39
C SER A 336 -23.70 21.26 6.78
N LEU A 337 -23.54 20.22 7.61
CA LEU A 337 -23.29 18.86 7.13
C LEU A 337 -24.39 18.36 6.18
N LEU A 338 -25.65 18.76 6.42
CA LEU A 338 -26.77 18.44 5.53
C LEU A 338 -26.64 19.14 4.18
N ALA A 339 -26.18 20.39 4.14
CA ALA A 339 -25.91 21.10 2.90
C ALA A 339 -24.81 20.42 2.08
N GLU A 340 -23.75 19.96 2.75
CA GLU A 340 -22.66 19.20 2.12
C GLU A 340 -23.14 17.87 1.53
N ALA A 341 -23.91 17.08 2.27
CA ALA A 341 -24.49 15.82 1.77
C ALA A 341 -25.32 16.04 0.48
N VAL A 342 -26.07 17.15 0.42
CA VAL A 342 -26.85 17.54 -0.77
C VAL A 342 -25.92 17.91 -1.92
N ARG A 343 -24.85 18.68 -1.67
CA ARG A 343 -23.86 19.09 -2.68
C ARG A 343 -23.19 17.89 -3.34
N ILE A 344 -22.79 16.90 -2.56
CA ILE A 344 -22.16 15.65 -3.06
C ILE A 344 -23.18 14.59 -3.50
N LYS A 345 -24.49 14.91 -3.46
CA LYS A 345 -25.61 14.05 -3.88
C LYS A 345 -25.71 12.73 -3.11
N ARG A 346 -25.31 12.70 -1.84
CA ARG A 346 -25.39 11.52 -0.97
C ARG A 346 -26.74 11.46 -0.25
N LYS A 347 -27.71 10.81 -0.90
CA LYS A 347 -29.10 10.70 -0.44
C LYS A 347 -29.22 9.97 0.89
N ASP A 348 -28.48 8.87 1.02
CA ASP A 348 -28.32 8.08 2.24
C ASP A 348 -27.87 8.96 3.42
N MET A 349 -26.75 9.68 3.26
CA MET A 349 -26.23 10.58 4.30
C MET A 349 -27.22 11.69 4.67
N ALA A 350 -27.88 12.29 3.67
CA ALA A 350 -28.89 13.32 3.91
C ALA A 350 -30.06 12.80 4.76
N ARG A 351 -30.51 11.54 4.53
CA ARG A 351 -31.54 10.90 5.37
C ARG A 351 -31.05 10.67 6.79
N LEU A 352 -29.84 10.16 6.98
CA LEU A 352 -29.27 9.90 8.31
C LEU A 352 -29.14 11.19 9.11
N LEU A 353 -28.65 12.28 8.50
CA LEU A 353 -28.53 13.59 9.15
C LEU A 353 -29.89 14.16 9.56
N LEU A 354 -30.92 14.02 8.72
CA LEU A 354 -32.29 14.43 9.07
C LEU A 354 -32.84 13.63 10.25
N GLN A 355 -32.59 12.32 10.28
CA GLN A 355 -32.98 11.44 11.40
C GLN A 355 -32.20 11.76 12.69
N ALA A 356 -30.96 12.24 12.56
CA ALA A 356 -30.15 12.73 13.67
C ALA A 356 -30.55 14.15 14.14
N GLY A 357 -31.49 14.81 13.48
CA GLY A 357 -32.06 16.09 13.90
C GLY A 357 -31.61 17.32 13.12
N ALA A 358 -30.89 17.16 12.00
CA ALA A 358 -30.50 18.29 11.15
C ALA A 358 -31.71 19.06 10.61
N SER A 359 -31.63 20.40 10.61
CA SER A 359 -32.75 21.25 10.22
C SER A 359 -32.75 21.59 8.74
N ARG A 360 -33.81 21.16 8.03
CA ARG A 360 -34.06 21.59 6.63
C ARG A 360 -34.22 23.10 6.51
N ALA A 361 -34.71 23.77 7.55
CA ALA A 361 -35.02 25.19 7.51
C ALA A 361 -33.76 26.08 7.55
N ARG A 362 -32.63 25.55 8.02
CA ARG A 362 -31.34 26.28 8.05
C ARG A 362 -30.59 26.23 6.72
N LEU A 363 -31.06 25.43 5.76
CA LEU A 363 -30.48 25.37 4.42
C LEU A 363 -30.89 26.60 3.57
N PRO A 364 -29.98 27.13 2.74
CA PRO A 364 -30.33 28.08 1.68
C PRO A 364 -31.43 27.53 0.77
N GLN A 365 -32.24 28.40 0.16
CA GLN A 365 -33.38 27.98 -0.68
C GLN A 365 -32.96 26.98 -1.77
N GLU A 366 -31.89 27.28 -2.50
CA GLU A 366 -31.35 26.39 -3.54
C GLU A 366 -31.02 24.99 -3.01
N ARG A 367 -30.37 24.89 -1.84
CA ARG A 367 -30.04 23.62 -1.19
C ARG A 367 -31.30 22.89 -0.70
N ARG A 368 -32.36 23.59 -0.29
CA ARG A 368 -33.64 22.95 0.09
C ARG A 368 -34.32 22.30 -1.11
N GLU A 369 -34.34 22.98 -2.24
CA GLU A 369 -34.88 22.46 -3.51
C GLU A 369 -34.06 21.25 -3.98
N ALA A 370 -32.73 21.36 -3.94
CA ALA A 370 -31.82 20.25 -4.27
C ALA A 370 -32.00 19.05 -3.32
N LEU A 371 -32.18 19.28 -2.01
CA LEU A 371 -32.50 18.23 -1.05
C LEU A 371 -33.82 17.53 -1.37
N GLN A 372 -34.86 18.29 -1.73
CA GLN A 372 -36.15 17.70 -2.11
C GLN A 372 -36.02 16.82 -3.35
N ALA A 373 -35.30 17.29 -4.38
CA ALA A 373 -35.03 16.50 -5.59
C ALA A 373 -34.21 15.24 -5.26
N LEU A 374 -33.16 15.36 -4.45
CA LEU A 374 -32.32 14.24 -4.02
C LEU A 374 -33.13 13.16 -3.29
N LEU A 375 -33.99 13.56 -2.36
CA LEU A 375 -34.83 12.63 -1.59
C LEU A 375 -35.91 11.95 -2.44
N ALA A 376 -36.38 12.61 -3.51
CA ALA A 376 -37.37 12.08 -4.45
C ALA A 376 -36.78 11.15 -5.52
N GLY A 377 -35.47 11.20 -5.77
CA GLY A 377 -34.78 10.30 -6.70
C GLY A 377 -34.86 8.83 -6.27
N PRO A 378 -34.42 7.87 -7.11
CA PRO A 378 -34.26 6.48 -6.68
C PRO A 378 -33.20 6.35 -5.58
N ASP A 379 -33.22 5.24 -4.83
CA ASP A 379 -32.10 4.91 -3.95
C ASP A 379 -30.95 4.37 -4.81
N GLU A 380 -29.73 4.82 -4.54
CA GLU A 380 -28.54 4.24 -5.16
C GLU A 380 -28.31 2.84 -4.57
N ALA A 381 -27.84 1.90 -5.40
CA ALA A 381 -27.46 0.60 -4.89
C ALA A 381 -26.32 0.78 -3.89
N PRO A 382 -26.39 0.20 -2.67
CA PRO A 382 -25.31 0.31 -1.71
C PRO A 382 -24.02 -0.24 -2.30
N TRP A 383 -22.89 0.36 -1.95
CA TRP A 383 -21.61 -0.10 -2.45
C TRP A 383 -21.21 -1.39 -1.72
N HIS A 384 -21.59 -2.53 -2.28
CA HIS A 384 -21.21 -3.85 -1.75
C HIS A 384 -19.84 -4.30 -2.25
N GLY A 385 -18.80 -3.55 -1.91
CA GLY A 385 -17.43 -4.04 -1.99
C GLY A 385 -17.15 -4.98 -0.82
N ALA A 386 -17.80 -6.15 -0.76
CA ALA A 386 -17.47 -7.18 0.22
C ALA A 386 -16.06 -7.70 -0.09
N ALA A 387 -15.04 -7.04 0.45
CA ALA A 387 -13.67 -7.46 0.33
C ALA A 387 -13.49 -8.74 1.18
N SER A 388 -13.14 -9.84 0.54
CA SER A 388 -12.68 -11.04 1.24
C SER A 388 -11.56 -10.65 2.23
N GLY A 389 -11.69 -11.06 3.49
CA GLY A 389 -10.70 -10.75 4.54
C GLY A 389 -10.97 -9.46 5.33
N CYS A 390 -12.11 -8.79 5.10
CA CYS A 390 -12.52 -7.63 5.88
C CYS A 390 -12.63 -7.91 7.39
N VAL A 391 -12.53 -6.86 8.19
CA VAL A 391 -12.72 -6.92 9.65
C VAL A 391 -14.11 -6.39 9.99
N ALA A 392 -14.92 -7.17 10.71
CA ALA A 392 -16.23 -6.68 11.17
C ALA A 392 -16.02 -5.49 12.14
N PRO A 393 -16.89 -4.48 12.16
CA PRO A 393 -16.87 -3.46 13.22
C PRO A 393 -17.19 -4.06 14.59
#